data_AF-A0A6I5EHC8-F1
#
_entry.id   AF-A0A6I5EHC8-F1
#
_cell.length_a   1.000
_cell.length_b   1.000
_cell.length_c   1.000
_cell.angle_alpha   90.00
_cell.angle_beta   90.00
_cell.angle_gamma   90.00
#
_symmetry.space_group_name_H-M   'P 1'
#
loop_
_entity.id
_entity.type
_entity.pdbx_description
1 polymer ?
#
loop_
_entity_poly.entity_id
_entity_poly.type
_entity_poly.pdbx_seq_one_letter_code
_entity_poly.pdbx_strand_id
1 'polypeptide(L)'
;MRGFSHVHGRASVEDEIWLTIREASDLTGVSPQTVYSWIRRGHLKVEGLDHRGQKLFRHLDVARAEMATRAKAGRVLVRAA
;
A
#
# COMPACT_ATOMS: atom_id res chain seq x y z
N MET A 1 16.40 17.59 0.05
CA MET A 1 15.49 16.51 -0.36
C MET A 1 16.07 15.21 0.16
N ARG A 2 15.46 14.59 1.19
CA ARG A 2 16.02 13.39 1.82
C ARG A 2 15.84 12.21 0.85
N GLY A 3 16.95 11.69 0.32
CA GLY A 3 16.95 10.41 -0.37
C GLY A 3 16.66 9.33 0.66
N PHE A 4 15.49 8.69 0.56
CA PHE A 4 15.10 7.60 1.46
C PHE A 4 15.90 6.34 1.09
N SER A 5 17.12 6.27 1.59
CA SER A 5 17.90 5.04 1.64
C SER A 5 17.27 4.15 2.71
N HIS A 6 16.76 3.00 2.29
CA HIS A 6 16.00 2.08 3.13
C HIS A 6 16.93 1.41 4.15
N VAL A 7 16.99 1.96 5.37
CA VAL A 7 17.69 1.38 6.53
C VAL A 7 16.67 1.11 7.63
N HIS A 8 16.43 -0.16 7.94
CA HIS A 8 15.53 -0.61 9.01
C HIS A 8 16.09 -0.16 10.38
N GLY A 9 15.33 0.64 11.12
CA GLY A 9 15.77 1.30 12.36
C GLY A 9 14.73 1.38 13.47
N ARG A 10 14.08 0.26 13.81
CA ARG A 10 13.51 -0.06 15.14
C ARG A 10 12.74 1.06 15.88
N ALA A 11 11.83 1.76 15.21
CA ALA A 11 10.68 2.43 15.81
C ALA A 11 9.41 1.93 15.12
N SER A 12 8.58 1.13 15.81
CA SER A 12 7.34 0.51 15.29
C SER A 12 7.42 0.07 13.81
N VAL A 13 8.09 -1.07 13.60
CA VAL A 13 8.61 -1.63 12.33
C VAL A 13 7.69 -1.59 11.09
N GLU A 14 6.38 -1.37 11.23
CA GLU A 14 5.41 -1.42 10.13
C GLU A 14 5.04 -0.04 9.56
N ASP A 15 5.22 1.05 10.32
CA ASP A 15 4.88 2.43 9.90
C ASP A 15 5.97 3.10 9.04
N GLU A 16 7.20 2.57 9.08
CA GLU A 16 8.35 3.09 8.32
C GLU A 16 8.57 2.35 7.00
N ILE A 17 7.78 1.32 6.69
CA ILE A 17 7.90 0.56 5.46
C ILE A 17 7.23 1.35 4.33
N TRP A 18 8.08 1.89 3.46
CA TRP A 18 7.68 2.50 2.21
C TRP A 18 7.61 1.45 1.11
N LEU A 19 6.50 1.45 0.38
CA LEU A 19 6.26 0.55 -0.74
C LEU A 19 6.13 1.35 -2.02
N THR A 20 6.71 0.82 -3.09
CA THR A 20 6.39 1.19 -4.47
C THR A 20 5.05 0.57 -4.89
N ILE A 21 4.55 0.93 -6.07
CA ILE A 21 3.35 0.30 -6.64
C ILE A 21 3.53 -1.21 -6.79
N ARG A 22 4.71 -1.64 -7.26
CA ARG A 22 4.97 -3.06 -7.51
C ARG A 22 4.96 -3.85 -6.21
N GLU A 23 5.64 -3.35 -5.18
CA GLU A 23 5.66 -4.00 -3.87
C GLU A 23 4.28 -4.00 -3.21
N ALA A 24 3.50 -2.93 -3.36
CA ALA A 24 2.11 -2.89 -2.89
C ALA A 24 1.22 -3.93 -3.59
N SER A 25 1.40 -4.12 -4.91
CA SER A 25 0.73 -5.17 -5.67
C SER A 25 1.11 -6.57 -5.21
N ASP A 26 2.41 -6.83 -5.07
CA ASP A 26 2.93 -8.12 -4.62
C ASP A 26 2.43 -8.46 -3.22
N LEU A 27 2.42 -7.47 -2.31
CA LEU A 27 1.92 -7.63 -0.93
C LEU A 27 0.43 -7.98 -0.88
N THR A 28 -0.39 -7.33 -1.70
CA THR A 28 -1.86 -7.43 -1.64
C THR A 28 -2.44 -8.47 -2.58
N GLY A 29 -1.64 -8.99 -3.52
CA GLY A 29 -2.07 -9.91 -4.56
C GLY A 29 -3.00 -9.28 -5.60
N VAL A 30 -3.13 -7.95 -5.65
CA VAL A 30 -3.93 -7.26 -6.67
C VAL A 30 -3.06 -6.71 -7.79
N SER A 31 -3.66 -6.49 -8.96
CA SER A 31 -2.95 -5.90 -10.09
C SER A 31 -2.46 -4.48 -9.77
N PRO A 32 -1.35 -4.02 -10.39
CA PRO A 32 -0.91 -2.62 -10.28
C PRO A 32 -1.99 -1.61 -10.67
N GLN A 33 -2.85 -1.97 -11.63
CA GLN A 33 -3.98 -1.14 -12.06
C GLN A 33 -5.01 -0.95 -10.95
N THR A 34 -5.21 -1.96 -10.10
CA THR A 34 -6.07 -1.87 -8.91
C THR A 34 -5.47 -0.91 -7.89
N VAL A 35 -4.15 -0.97 -7.65
CA VAL A 35 -3.45 -0.02 -6.77
C VAL A 35 -3.56 1.41 -7.30
N TYR A 36 -3.39 1.63 -8.61
CA TYR A 36 -3.67 2.93 -9.24
C TYR A 36 -5.12 3.39 -9.04
N SER A 37 -6.08 2.47 -9.08
CA SER A 37 -7.48 2.78 -8.81
C SER A 37 -7.69 3.27 -7.38
N TRP A 38 -7.00 2.69 -6.39
CA TRP A 38 -7.04 3.17 -5.01
C TRP A 38 -6.55 4.61 -4.89
N ILE A 39 -5.46 4.95 -5.59
CA ILE A 39 -4.94 6.34 -5.63
C ILE A 39 -5.99 7.28 -6.24
N ARG A 40 -6.50 6.93 -7.43
CA ARG A 40 -7.48 7.76 -8.16
C ARG A 40 -8.77 7.97 -7.36
N ARG A 41 -9.17 6.99 -6.55
CA ARG A 41 -10.36 7.04 -5.70
C ARG A 41 -10.10 7.66 -4.32
N GLY A 42 -8.85 8.01 -4.01
CA GLY A 42 -8.46 8.60 -2.73
C GLY A 42 -8.37 7.62 -1.57
N HIS A 43 -8.34 6.31 -1.82
CA HIS A 43 -8.16 5.28 -0.79
C HIS A 43 -6.68 5.07 -0.41
N LEU A 44 -5.76 5.45 -1.28
CA LEU A 44 -4.32 5.34 -1.05
C LEU A 44 -3.65 6.68 -1.38
N LYS A 45 -2.92 7.23 -0.41
CA LYS A 45 -2.22 8.51 -0.59
C LYS A 45 -0.77 8.27 -1.02
N VAL A 46 -0.33 9.02 -2.04
CA VAL A 46 1.08 9.10 -2.42
C VAL A 46 1.77 10.01 -1.43
N GLU A 47 2.78 9.50 -0.74
CA GLU A 47 3.50 10.24 0.30
C GLU A 47 4.83 10.80 -0.21
N GLY A 48 5.36 10.23 -1.28
CA GLY A 48 6.60 10.71 -1.87
C GLY A 48 6.95 10.02 -3.17
N LEU A 49 8.14 10.35 -3.66
CA LEU A 49 8.78 9.69 -4.78
C LEU A 49 10.12 9.11 -4.33
N ASP A 50 10.49 7.95 -4.87
CA ASP A 50 11.84 7.41 -4.71
C ASP A 50 12.86 8.14 -5.60
N HIS A 51 14.12 7.72 -5.54
CA HIS A 51 15.19 8.31 -6.34
C HIS A 51 15.07 8.05 -7.85
N ARG A 52 14.15 7.18 -8.29
CA ARG A 52 13.82 6.87 -9.68
C ARG A 52 12.50 7.51 -10.13
N GLY A 53 11.85 8.31 -9.28
CA GLY A 53 10.56 8.93 -9.55
C GLY A 53 9.35 8.00 -9.37
N GLN A 54 9.51 6.84 -8.73
CA GLN A 54 8.42 5.92 -8.40
C GLN A 54 7.64 6.43 -7.19
N LYS A 55 6.31 6.28 -7.24
CA LYS A 55 5.43 6.65 -6.12
C LYS A 55 5.67 5.76 -4.92
N LEU A 56 5.80 6.37 -3.75
CA LEU A 56 5.96 5.70 -2.46
C LEU A 56 4.69 5.84 -1.61
N PHE A 57 4.35 4.75 -0.93
CA PHE A 57 3.19 4.62 -0.04
C PHE A 57 3.62 4.04 1.29
N ARG A 58 2.94 4.39 2.38
CA ARG A 58 3.12 3.66 3.64
C ARG A 58 2.47 2.29 3.54
N HIS A 59 3.13 1.29 4.09
CA HIS A 59 2.60 -0.06 4.22
C HIS A 59 1.20 -0.10 4.86
N LEU A 60 1.00 0.63 5.96
CA LEU A 60 -0.30 0.68 6.64
C LEU A 60 -1.41 1.28 5.76
N ASP A 61 -1.10 2.27 4.94
CA ASP A 61 -2.10 2.89 4.06
C ASP A 61 -2.47 1.95 2.90
N VAL A 62 -1.52 1.15 2.41
CA VAL A 62 -1.78 0.07 1.44
C VAL A 62 -2.72 -0.97 2.06
N ALA A 63 -2.46 -1.42 3.29
CA ALA A 63 -3.31 -2.38 4.00
C ALA A 63 -4.73 -1.84 4.23
N ARG A 64 -4.87 -0.56 4.59
CA ARG A 64 -6.17 0.10 4.75
C ARG A 64 -6.95 0.17 3.43
N ALA A 65 -6.28 0.53 2.34
CA ALA A 65 -6.90 0.59 1.01
C ALA A 65 -7.40 -0.80 0.55
N GLU A 66 -6.62 -1.83 0.85
CA GLU A 66 -6.97 -3.22 0.56
C GLU A 66 -8.20 -3.67 1.34
N MET A 67 -8.22 -3.43 2.66
CA MET A 67 -9.34 -3.76 3.52
C MET A 67 -10.63 -3.06 3.09
N ALA A 68 -10.56 -1.75 2.80
CA ALA A 68 -11.71 -0.98 2.30
C ALA A 68 -12.25 -1.55 0.97
N THR A 69 -11.34 -2.05 0.12
CA THR A 69 -11.71 -2.67 -1.16
C THR A 69 -12.34 -4.05 -0.97
N ARG A 70 -11.82 -4.88 -0.06
CA ARG A 70 -12.40 -6.20 0.27
C ARG A 70 -13.78 -6.09 0.93
N ALA A 71 -13.94 -5.15 1.87
CA ALA A 71 -15.21 -4.88 2.52
C ALA A 71 -16.28 -4.48 1.47
N LYS A 72 -15.90 -3.61 0.52
CA LYS A 72 -16.79 -3.18 -0.57
C LYS A 72 -17.10 -4.30 -1.58
N ALA A 73 -16.16 -5.22 -1.79
CA ALA A 73 -16.35 -6.36 -2.69
C ALA A 73 -17.23 -7.49 -2.11
N GLY A 74 -17.78 -7.32 -0.89
CA GLY A 74 -18.73 -8.28 -0.32
C GLY A 74 -18.12 -9.63 0.06
N ARG A 75 -16.78 -9.75 0.16
CA ARG A 75 -16.13 -10.94 0.71
C ARG A 75 -15.99 -10.85 2.23
N VAL A 76 -17.11 -10.59 2.92
CA VAL A 76 -17.27 -11.13 4.27
C VAL A 76 -17.15 -12.63 4.07
N LEU A 77 -16.09 -13.25 4.58
CA LEU A 77 -16.03 -14.70 4.64
C LEU A 77 -17.26 -15.14 5.42
N VAL A 78 -18.27 -15.65 4.71
CA VAL A 78 -19.25 -16.53 5.32
C VAL A 78 -18.40 -17.68 5.84
N ARG A 79 -18.24 -17.72 7.16
CA ARG A 79 -17.68 -18.90 7.82
C ARG A 79 -18.66 -20.02 7.48
N ALA A 80 -18.25 -20.90 6.57
CA ALA A 80 -19.02 -22.10 6.28
C ALA A 80 -19.00 -22.96 7.55
N ALA A 81 -20.23 -23.22 8.05
CA ALA A 81 -20.69 -24.13 9.10
C ALA A 81 -19.71 -24.54 10.21
#